data_AF-A0A661PBT3-F1
#
_entry.id   AF-A0A661PBT3-F1
#
_cell.length_a   1.000
_cell.length_b   1.000
_cell.length_c   1.000
_cell.angle_alpha   90.00
_cell.angle_beta   90.00
_cell.angle_gamma   90.00
#
_symmetry.space_group_name_H-M   'P 1'
#
loop_
_entity.id
_entity.type
_entity.pdbx_description
1 polymer ?
#
loop_
_entity_poly.entity_id
_entity_poly.type
_entity_poly.pdbx_seq_one_letter_code
_entity_poly.pdbx_strand_id
1 'polypeptide(L)'
;MAEPQDDARLRERSCAALVAIVIEERRARLATPAPDPPEAIRRHAAALADEANRADRLVVADRRLSQARATYTKFARQVVRDSLEVAQAREANDWTKARSIALRSVAAAVGLQETAEGIQRSCGVDETADSPSALLPQAKGPFAISSHPDLRDPTRATRRAPSSFRVRFETTQGDVDLDCLRAWAPHGADRFFNLVTIGFYDDVAFFRTVSGFMTQFGIHGAPDVAKAWQDAHIPPDQVVESNLRGRLSFAQAGPPAMPGHTSDQRTTQLFINVQDNGRLDPMGFAPVCEVARGMAVIDALHSGYGNRPSNDQTTIQEQGNVYLRRTYPELDYIIRAQVIFASP
;
A
#
# COMPACT_ATOMS: atom_id res chain seq x y z
N MET A 1 -14.34 35.61 45.20
CA MET A 1 -14.81 34.22 45.04
C MET A 1 -15.36 34.13 43.62
N ALA A 2 -14.54 33.66 42.66
CA ALA A 2 -15.01 33.44 41.29
C ALA A 2 -15.88 32.17 41.26
N GLU A 3 -16.98 32.21 40.52
CA GLU A 3 -18.03 31.20 40.53
C GLU A 3 -17.53 29.82 40.04
N PRO A 4 -18.11 28.71 40.53
CA PRO A 4 -17.86 27.35 40.02
C PRO A 4 -18.08 27.19 38.51
N GLN A 5 -18.85 28.09 37.89
CA GLN A 5 -19.10 28.12 36.45
C GLN A 5 -17.91 28.63 35.64
N ASP A 6 -17.09 29.54 36.19
CA ASP A 6 -15.88 30.04 35.51
C ASP A 6 -14.79 28.99 35.44
N ASP A 7 -14.65 28.16 36.49
CA ASP A 7 -13.66 27.08 36.56
C ASP A 7 -14.01 25.90 35.63
N ALA A 8 -15.31 25.62 35.49
CA ALA A 8 -15.82 24.64 34.51
C ALA A 8 -15.59 25.10 33.06
N ARG A 9 -15.90 26.36 32.75
CA ARG A 9 -15.65 26.96 31.42
C ARG A 9 -14.16 27.08 31.11
N LEU A 10 -13.32 27.35 32.12
CA LEU A 10 -11.86 27.36 31.95
C LEU A 10 -11.33 25.96 31.63
N ARG A 11 -11.80 24.95 32.36
CA ARG A 11 -11.45 23.55 32.13
C ARG A 11 -11.91 23.08 30.74
N GLU A 12 -13.11 23.44 30.34
CA GLU A 12 -13.67 23.15 29.01
C GLU A 12 -12.82 23.78 27.88
N ARG A 13 -12.45 25.06 28.00
CA ARG A 13 -11.56 25.74 27.03
C ARG A 13 -10.16 25.13 26.99
N SER A 14 -9.64 24.68 28.12
CA SER A 14 -8.33 24.02 28.21
C SER A 14 -8.34 22.65 27.53
N CYS A 15 -9.40 21.89 27.77
CA CYS A 15 -9.64 20.60 27.14
C CYS A 15 -9.84 20.73 25.63
N ALA A 16 -10.62 21.71 25.17
CA ALA A 16 -10.80 22.00 23.75
C ALA A 16 -9.47 22.33 23.05
N ALA A 17 -8.59 23.12 23.70
CA ALA A 17 -7.30 23.47 23.13
C ALA A 17 -6.32 22.28 23.06
N LEU A 18 -6.29 21.43 24.09
CA LEU A 18 -5.45 20.23 24.11
C LEU A 18 -5.92 19.17 23.12
N VAL A 19 -7.23 19.02 22.94
CA VAL A 19 -7.82 18.13 21.93
C VAL A 19 -7.54 18.64 20.51
N ALA A 20 -7.62 19.96 20.29
CA ALA A 20 -7.26 20.56 19.00
C ALA A 20 -5.79 20.34 18.63
N ILE A 21 -4.88 20.37 19.62
CA ILE A 21 -3.46 20.03 19.44
C ILE A 21 -3.35 18.57 18.97
N VAL A 22 -3.91 17.60 19.71
CA VAL A 22 -3.85 16.17 19.33
C VAL A 22 -4.43 15.89 17.92
N ILE A 23 -5.45 16.63 17.50
CA ILE A 23 -6.06 16.51 16.17
C ILE A 23 -5.13 17.02 15.07
N GLU A 24 -4.47 18.16 15.26
CA GLU A 24 -3.52 18.72 14.30
C GLU A 24 -2.24 17.87 14.18
N GLU A 25 -1.73 17.30 15.27
CA GLU A 25 -0.63 16.30 15.25
C GLU A 25 -0.97 15.11 14.33
N ARG A 26 -2.19 14.57 14.47
CA ARG A 26 -2.67 13.45 13.66
C ARG A 26 -2.82 13.84 12.19
N ARG A 27 -3.29 15.04 11.87
CA ARG A 27 -3.37 15.55 10.49
C ARG A 27 -1.99 15.68 9.85
N ALA A 28 -1.00 16.18 10.60
CA ALA A 28 0.37 16.31 10.11
C ALA A 28 1.06 14.95 9.84
N ARG A 29 0.71 13.89 10.58
CA ARG A 29 1.18 12.52 10.35
C ARG A 29 0.54 11.84 9.12
N LEU A 30 -0.66 12.27 8.71
CA LEU A 30 -1.43 11.69 7.60
C LEU A 30 -1.21 12.37 6.24
N ALA A 31 -0.55 13.53 6.22
CA ALA A 31 -0.12 14.15 4.97
C ALA A 31 0.95 13.26 4.29
N THR A 32 0.63 12.78 3.09
CA THR A 32 1.41 11.86 2.23
C THR A 32 2.92 12.15 2.18
N PRO A 33 3.78 11.13 2.02
CA PRO A 33 5.22 11.34 1.94
C PRO A 33 5.59 12.06 0.63
N ALA A 34 6.20 13.23 0.77
CA ALA A 34 6.85 13.97 -0.31
C ALA A 34 8.16 13.28 -0.76
N PRO A 35 8.67 13.56 -1.98
CA PRO A 35 9.66 12.73 -2.67
C PRO A 35 11.13 12.84 -2.19
N ASP A 36 11.40 13.28 -0.96
CA ASP A 36 12.76 13.35 -0.41
C ASP A 36 12.82 12.88 1.07
N PRO A 37 13.54 11.78 1.39
CA PRO A 37 13.56 11.23 2.75
C PRO A 37 14.08 12.18 3.85
N PRO A 38 15.06 13.08 3.62
CA PRO A 38 15.50 14.04 4.63
C PRO A 38 14.55 15.23 4.81
N GLU A 39 13.97 15.73 3.72
CA GLU A 39 13.13 16.93 3.73
C GLU A 39 11.76 16.67 4.35
N ALA A 40 11.16 15.51 4.09
CA ALA A 40 9.93 15.08 4.75
C ALA A 40 10.12 14.97 6.28
N ILE A 41 11.27 14.44 6.72
CA ILE A 41 11.60 14.34 8.15
C ILE A 41 11.82 15.72 8.77
N ARG A 42 12.49 16.64 8.06
CA ARG A 42 12.65 18.03 8.52
C ARG A 42 11.32 18.75 8.66
N ARG A 43 10.41 18.60 7.70
CA ARG A 43 9.06 19.19 7.77
C ARG A 43 8.23 18.60 8.91
N HIS A 44 8.31 17.29 9.12
CA HIS A 44 7.65 16.62 10.24
C HIS A 44 8.19 17.11 11.59
N ALA A 45 9.51 17.23 11.72
CA ALA A 45 10.16 17.78 12.91
C ALA A 45 9.78 19.25 13.16
N ALA A 46 9.66 20.07 12.11
CA ALA A 46 9.21 21.46 12.21
C ALA A 46 7.75 21.57 12.66
N ALA A 47 6.85 20.74 12.12
CA ALA A 47 5.44 20.71 12.50
C ALA A 47 5.27 20.34 13.99
N LEU A 48 5.98 19.30 14.45
CA LEU A 48 6.00 18.87 15.86
C LEU A 48 6.63 19.93 16.79
N ALA A 49 7.62 20.70 16.32
CA ALA A 49 8.22 21.79 17.09
C ALA A 49 7.27 22.98 17.25
N ASP A 50 6.57 23.39 16.19
CA ASP A 50 5.53 24.42 16.24
C ASP A 50 4.37 24.01 17.16
N GLU A 51 4.08 22.72 17.22
CA GLU A 51 3.08 22.14 18.10
C GLU A 51 3.52 22.13 19.57
N ALA A 52 4.76 21.72 19.86
CA ALA A 52 5.34 21.84 21.20
C ALA A 52 5.36 23.30 21.69
N ASN A 53 5.64 24.25 20.79
CA ASN A 53 5.62 25.69 21.08
C ASN A 53 4.19 26.25 21.28
N ARG A 54 3.19 25.74 20.54
CA ARG A 54 1.77 26.09 20.73
C ARG A 54 1.25 25.56 22.05
N ALA A 55 1.59 24.32 22.40
CA ALA A 55 1.30 23.74 23.70
C ALA A 55 1.89 24.61 24.82
N ASP A 56 3.08 25.20 24.62
CA ASP A 56 3.74 26.02 25.63
C ASP A 56 3.02 27.34 26.00
N ARG A 57 2.15 27.89 25.15
CA ARG A 57 1.55 29.23 25.33
C ARG A 57 0.25 29.29 26.15
N LEU A 58 -0.36 28.16 26.52
CA LEU A 58 -1.67 28.12 27.19
C LEU A 58 -1.56 27.92 28.71
N VAL A 59 -1.42 28.98 29.50
CA VAL A 59 -1.36 28.87 30.97
C VAL A 59 -2.74 28.59 31.55
N VAL A 60 -2.95 27.46 32.25
CA VAL A 60 -4.18 27.20 33.04
C VAL A 60 -3.87 26.46 34.36
N ALA A 61 -4.66 26.80 35.39
CA ALA A 61 -4.48 26.58 36.82
C ALA A 61 -4.63 25.14 37.36
N ASP A 62 -4.85 24.12 36.52
CA ASP A 62 -4.96 22.73 36.98
C ASP A 62 -3.58 22.02 37.00
N ARG A 63 -3.16 21.61 38.20
CA ARG A 63 -1.87 20.98 38.48
C ARG A 63 -1.72 19.62 37.76
N ARG A 64 -2.81 18.87 37.56
CA ARG A 64 -2.79 17.56 36.88
C ARG A 64 -2.61 17.72 35.37
N LEU A 65 -3.38 18.62 34.75
CA LEU A 65 -3.23 18.98 33.34
C LEU A 65 -1.87 19.62 33.06
N SER A 66 -1.35 20.43 33.99
CA SER A 66 0.00 21.00 33.89
C SER A 66 1.11 19.93 33.87
N GLN A 67 0.99 18.90 34.71
CA GLN A 67 1.95 17.78 34.74
C GLN A 67 1.85 16.90 33.48
N ALA A 68 0.63 16.61 33.03
CA ALA A 68 0.40 15.85 31.79
C ALA A 68 0.97 16.60 30.58
N ARG A 69 0.76 17.93 30.50
CA ARG A 69 1.35 18.77 29.46
C ARG A 69 2.87 18.79 29.51
N ALA A 70 3.47 18.97 30.69
CA ALA A 70 4.94 18.95 30.81
C ALA A 70 5.53 17.62 30.31
N THR A 71 4.83 16.52 30.55
CA THR A 71 5.18 15.18 30.07
C THR A 71 5.02 15.07 28.55
N TYR A 72 3.91 15.55 27.99
CA TYR A 72 3.66 15.59 26.56
C TYR A 72 4.71 16.43 25.82
N THR A 73 4.97 17.66 26.27
CA THR A 73 5.99 18.54 25.68
C THR A 73 7.39 17.90 25.74
N LYS A 74 7.71 17.18 26.82
CA LYS A 74 8.99 16.45 26.95
C LYS A 74 9.12 15.36 25.88
N PHE A 75 8.07 14.56 25.66
CA PHE A 75 8.08 13.52 24.64
C PHE A 75 8.08 14.10 23.22
N ALA A 76 7.31 15.15 22.96
CA ALA A 76 7.25 15.81 21.65
C ALA A 76 8.64 16.36 21.26
N ARG A 77 9.32 17.05 22.19
CA ARG A 77 10.69 17.54 21.97
C ARG A 77 11.68 16.39 21.75
N GLN A 78 11.49 15.24 22.40
CA GLN A 78 12.34 14.07 22.16
C GLN A 78 12.17 13.52 20.74
N VAL A 79 10.92 13.35 20.28
CA VAL A 79 10.62 12.85 18.92
C VAL A 79 11.17 13.80 17.85
N VAL A 80 11.06 15.12 18.05
CA VAL A 80 11.64 16.13 17.15
C VAL A 80 13.16 15.99 17.06
N ARG A 81 13.85 15.88 18.20
CA ARG A 81 15.31 15.71 18.24
C ARG A 81 15.74 14.43 17.53
N ASP A 82 15.13 13.31 17.87
CA ASP A 82 15.46 12.01 17.29
C ASP A 82 15.24 12.02 15.77
N SER A 83 14.16 12.65 15.30
CA SER A 83 13.86 12.78 13.88
C SER A 83 14.94 13.57 13.14
N LEU A 84 15.39 14.69 13.72
CA LEU A 84 16.48 15.49 13.13
C LEU A 84 17.81 14.71 13.12
N GLU A 85 18.13 13.98 14.19
CA GLU A 85 19.34 13.15 14.25
C GLU A 85 19.29 11.97 13.25
N VAL A 86 18.12 11.37 13.01
CA VAL A 86 17.94 10.37 11.95
C VAL A 86 18.18 10.98 10.58
N ALA A 87 17.68 12.18 10.30
CA ALA A 87 17.91 12.88 9.03
C ALA A 87 19.41 13.15 8.82
N GLN A 88 20.11 13.66 9.84
CA GLN A 88 21.56 13.91 9.78
C GLN A 88 22.37 12.63 9.59
N ALA A 89 22.01 11.54 10.27
CA ALA A 89 22.68 10.25 10.12
C ALA A 89 22.50 9.67 8.70
N ARG A 90 21.33 9.89 8.08
CA ARG A 90 21.07 9.51 6.69
C ARG A 90 21.87 10.36 5.70
N GLU A 91 21.96 11.68 5.90
CA GLU A 91 22.81 12.56 5.09
C GLU A 91 24.30 12.16 5.17
N ALA A 92 24.75 11.67 6.32
CA ALA A 92 26.09 11.12 6.53
C ALA A 92 26.28 9.66 6.05
N ASN A 93 25.25 9.04 5.48
CA ASN A 93 25.23 7.64 5.05
C ASN A 93 25.51 6.61 6.18
N ASP A 94 25.26 6.99 7.44
CA ASP A 94 25.43 6.15 8.63
C ASP A 94 24.09 5.48 9.02
N TRP A 95 23.78 4.40 8.30
CA TRP A 95 22.52 3.67 8.43
C TRP A 95 22.36 2.93 9.77
N THR A 96 23.48 2.52 10.38
CA THR A 96 23.47 1.87 11.70
C THR A 96 23.03 2.85 12.78
N LYS A 97 23.60 4.07 12.76
CA LYS A 97 23.20 5.14 13.67
C LYS A 97 21.76 5.56 13.46
N ALA A 98 21.32 5.77 12.22
CA ALA A 98 19.93 6.12 11.89
C ALA A 98 18.92 5.09 12.43
N ARG A 99 19.19 3.79 12.25
CA ARG A 99 18.33 2.72 12.78
C ARG A 99 18.31 2.69 14.30
N SER A 100 19.46 2.89 14.96
CA SER A 100 19.55 2.90 16.42
C SER A 100 18.79 4.05 17.07
N ILE A 101 18.73 5.21 16.41
CA ILE A 101 17.99 6.39 16.90
C ILE A 101 16.49 6.17 16.68
N ALA A 102 16.09 5.70 15.48
CA ALA A 102 14.69 5.41 15.18
C ALA A 102 14.07 4.40 16.16
N LEU A 103 14.80 3.34 16.52
CA LEU A 103 14.34 2.35 17.50
C LEU A 103 14.19 2.92 18.92
N ARG A 104 15.10 3.82 19.34
CA ARG A 104 15.00 4.49 20.65
C ARG A 104 13.84 5.49 20.70
N SER A 105 13.51 6.12 19.57
CA SER A 105 12.42 7.09 19.49
C SER A 105 11.03 6.46 19.65
N VAL A 106 10.89 5.15 19.41
CA VAL A 106 9.62 4.41 19.59
C VAL A 106 9.06 4.60 21.01
N ALA A 107 9.91 4.52 22.04
CA ALA A 107 9.46 4.69 23.42
C ALA A 107 8.94 6.12 23.70
N ALA A 108 9.55 7.14 23.09
CA ALA A 108 9.09 8.52 23.23
C ALA A 108 7.77 8.74 22.49
N ALA A 109 7.59 8.13 21.32
CA ALA A 109 6.34 8.20 20.56
C ALA A 109 5.19 7.49 21.28
N VAL A 110 5.44 6.33 21.89
CA VAL A 110 4.46 5.62 22.73
C VAL A 110 4.09 6.45 23.96
N GLY A 111 5.08 7.01 24.67
CA GLY A 111 4.83 7.88 25.82
C GLY A 111 4.05 9.15 25.47
N LEU A 112 4.26 9.72 24.28
CA LEU A 112 3.49 10.85 23.76
C LEU A 112 2.01 10.46 23.58
N GLN A 113 1.77 9.31 22.97
CA GLN A 113 0.43 8.79 22.73
C GLN A 113 -0.31 8.48 24.04
N GLU A 114 0.32 7.78 24.97
CA GLU A 114 -0.27 7.46 26.28
C GLU A 114 -0.63 8.73 27.08
N THR A 115 0.22 9.76 26.99
CA THR A 115 -0.03 11.05 27.66
C THR A 115 -1.19 11.81 27.00
N ALA A 116 -1.29 11.79 25.67
CA ALA A 116 -2.40 12.39 24.93
C ALA A 116 -3.75 11.72 25.28
N GLU A 117 -3.79 10.38 25.33
CA GLU A 117 -4.97 9.61 25.74
C GLU A 117 -5.34 9.86 27.21
N GLY A 118 -4.34 10.06 28.08
CA GLY A 118 -4.54 10.47 29.47
C GLY A 118 -5.19 11.85 29.61
N ILE A 119 -4.77 12.82 28.79
CA ILE A 119 -5.35 14.17 28.74
C ILE A 119 -6.80 14.11 28.24
N GLN A 120 -7.06 13.33 27.18
CA GLN A 120 -8.40 13.16 26.62
C GLN A 120 -9.40 12.58 27.63
N ARG A 121 -9.00 11.50 28.34
CA ARG A 121 -9.83 10.90 29.41
C ARG A 121 -10.10 11.86 30.56
N SER A 122 -9.10 12.63 30.97
CA SER A 122 -9.23 13.63 32.04
C SER A 122 -10.16 14.80 31.67
N CYS A 123 -10.36 15.00 30.37
CA CYS A 123 -11.17 16.06 29.79
C CYS A 123 -12.62 15.67 29.48
N GLY A 124 -13.02 14.41 29.71
CA GLY A 124 -14.42 13.98 29.61
C GLY A 124 -15.01 14.10 28.20
N VAL A 125 -14.17 14.07 27.16
CA VAL A 125 -14.63 14.06 25.77
C VAL A 125 -15.00 12.63 25.41
N ASP A 126 -16.31 12.37 25.35
CA ASP A 126 -16.87 11.11 24.88
C ASP A 126 -16.75 11.06 23.35
N GLU A 127 -15.96 10.13 22.82
CA GLU A 127 -15.53 10.06 21.41
C GLU A 127 -16.66 9.83 20.39
N THR A 128 -17.91 9.74 20.81
CA THR A 128 -19.02 9.29 19.96
C THR A 128 -19.77 10.41 19.24
N ALA A 129 -19.57 11.68 19.61
CA ALA A 129 -20.44 12.76 19.12
C ALA A 129 -19.83 13.75 18.12
N ASP A 130 -18.50 13.91 18.03
CA ASP A 130 -17.92 14.85 17.04
C ASP A 130 -16.41 14.67 16.76
N SER A 131 -15.87 13.47 17.01
CA SER A 131 -14.55 13.13 16.47
C SER A 131 -14.67 12.94 14.95
N PRO A 132 -13.84 13.59 14.11
CA PRO A 132 -13.55 13.00 12.81
C PRO A 132 -12.98 11.63 13.16
N SER A 133 -13.75 10.59 12.85
CA SER A 133 -13.27 9.22 12.70
C SER A 133 -11.82 9.33 12.26
N ALA A 134 -10.88 8.88 13.11
CA ALA A 134 -9.49 8.74 12.70
C ALA A 134 -9.56 8.17 11.29
N LEU A 135 -9.16 8.94 10.27
CA LEU A 135 -9.47 8.65 8.87
C LEU A 135 -8.94 7.25 8.60
N LEU A 136 -9.77 6.24 8.84
CA LEU A 136 -9.50 4.88 8.46
C LEU A 136 -9.28 5.02 6.97
N PRO A 137 -8.16 4.52 6.45
CA PRO A 137 -7.87 4.71 5.06
C PRO A 137 -9.10 4.31 4.26
N GLN A 138 -9.59 5.23 3.43
CA GLN A 138 -10.80 4.96 2.67
C GLN A 138 -10.43 4.01 1.54
N ALA A 139 -11.20 2.93 1.40
CA ALA A 139 -10.99 1.96 0.34
C ALA A 139 -11.07 2.65 -1.04
N LYS A 140 -10.12 2.34 -1.93
CA LYS A 140 -10.12 2.82 -3.31
C LYS A 140 -11.15 2.04 -4.15
N GLY A 141 -11.93 2.74 -4.97
CA GLY A 141 -13.01 2.17 -5.77
C GLY A 141 -14.35 2.08 -5.02
N PRO A 142 -15.33 1.30 -5.51
CA PRO A 142 -15.25 0.38 -6.64
C PRO A 142 -15.04 1.06 -7.99
N PHE A 143 -14.33 0.39 -8.89
CA PHE A 143 -14.23 0.76 -10.29
C PHE A 143 -15.15 -0.14 -11.14
N ALA A 144 -15.41 0.28 -12.39
CA ALA A 144 -16.27 -0.47 -13.28
C ALA A 144 -15.61 -1.80 -13.68
N ILE A 145 -16.37 -2.89 -13.66
CA ILE A 145 -15.96 -4.19 -14.19
C ILE A 145 -16.42 -4.34 -15.64
N SER A 146 -15.66 -5.09 -16.43
CA SER A 146 -16.03 -5.40 -17.81
C SER A 146 -17.35 -6.18 -17.91
N SER A 147 -18.15 -5.85 -18.92
CA SER A 147 -19.36 -6.57 -19.30
C SER A 147 -19.14 -7.52 -20.48
N HIS A 148 -17.87 -7.82 -20.83
CA HIS A 148 -17.56 -8.68 -21.97
C HIS A 148 -18.19 -10.08 -21.79
N PRO A 149 -18.86 -10.64 -22.81
CA PRO A 149 -19.58 -11.91 -22.68
C PRO A 149 -18.68 -13.08 -22.29
N ASP A 150 -17.41 -13.04 -22.71
CA ASP A 150 -16.44 -14.11 -22.47
C ASP A 150 -15.77 -14.02 -21.09
N LEU A 151 -16.05 -12.99 -20.28
CA LEU A 151 -15.39 -12.77 -18.99
C LEU A 151 -15.55 -13.95 -18.02
N ARG A 152 -16.64 -14.70 -18.11
CA ARG A 152 -16.97 -15.83 -17.22
C ARG A 152 -16.74 -17.20 -17.87
N ASP A 153 -16.12 -17.24 -19.04
CA ASP A 153 -15.92 -18.48 -19.78
C ASP A 153 -14.49 -18.56 -20.34
N PRO A 154 -13.55 -19.19 -19.60
CA PRO A 154 -12.17 -19.34 -20.05
C PRO A 154 -12.03 -20.09 -21.37
N THR A 155 -13.01 -20.91 -21.77
CA THR A 155 -12.95 -21.71 -23.00
C THR A 155 -13.09 -20.85 -24.26
N ARG A 156 -13.62 -19.63 -24.11
CA ARG A 156 -13.79 -18.66 -25.20
C ARG A 156 -12.57 -17.75 -25.37
N ALA A 157 -11.70 -17.68 -24.37
CA ALA A 157 -10.48 -16.87 -24.36
C ALA A 157 -9.29 -17.59 -25.00
N THR A 158 -9.41 -17.92 -26.29
CA THR A 158 -8.46 -18.77 -27.05
C THR A 158 -7.71 -18.05 -28.15
N ARG A 159 -7.81 -16.71 -28.22
CA ARG A 159 -7.16 -15.95 -29.29
C ARG A 159 -5.65 -16.06 -29.19
N ARG A 160 -4.99 -16.26 -30.32
CA ARG A 160 -3.53 -16.10 -30.40
C ARG A 160 -3.20 -14.61 -30.32
N ALA A 161 -2.26 -14.24 -29.45
CA ALA A 161 -1.76 -12.89 -29.36
C ALA A 161 -0.90 -12.54 -30.60
N PRO A 162 -0.81 -11.25 -30.96
CA PRO A 162 0.19 -10.76 -31.90
C PRO A 162 1.63 -11.11 -31.48
N SER A 163 2.59 -10.95 -32.40
CA SER A 163 4.01 -11.14 -32.07
C SER A 163 4.49 -10.23 -30.93
N SER A 164 3.98 -9.00 -30.93
CA SER A 164 4.14 -8.01 -29.88
C SER A 164 2.88 -7.17 -29.71
N PHE A 165 2.59 -6.77 -28.47
CA PHE A 165 1.47 -5.90 -28.15
C PHE A 165 1.80 -5.06 -26.92
N ARG A 166 1.15 -3.90 -26.80
CA ARG A 166 1.30 -3.01 -25.64
C ARG A 166 0.01 -2.95 -24.86
N VAL A 167 0.10 -3.15 -23.55
CA VAL A 167 -1.01 -3.03 -22.61
C VAL A 167 -0.83 -1.77 -21.77
N ARG A 168 -1.90 -1.02 -21.55
CA ARG A 168 -1.95 0.04 -20.54
C ARG A 168 -2.75 -0.43 -19.34
N PHE A 169 -2.16 -0.30 -18.16
CA PHE A 169 -2.87 -0.31 -16.89
C PHE A 169 -3.11 1.13 -16.44
N GLU A 170 -4.37 1.52 -16.36
CA GLU A 170 -4.80 2.70 -15.60
C GLU A 170 -4.90 2.25 -14.14
N THR A 171 -4.04 2.76 -13.26
CA THR A 171 -4.02 2.36 -11.85
C THR A 171 -4.38 3.52 -10.94
N THR A 172 -4.67 3.22 -9.67
CA THR A 172 -4.88 4.24 -8.64
C THR A 172 -3.65 5.09 -8.33
N GLN A 173 -2.46 4.72 -8.82
CA GLN A 173 -1.22 5.50 -8.72
C GLN A 173 -0.80 6.17 -10.05
N GLY A 174 -1.58 5.97 -11.13
CA GLY A 174 -1.28 6.47 -12.47
C GLY A 174 -1.13 5.36 -13.51
N ASP A 175 -0.71 5.75 -14.71
CA ASP A 175 -0.63 4.83 -15.85
C ASP A 175 0.68 4.04 -15.91
N VAL A 176 0.57 2.77 -16.30
CA VAL A 176 1.70 1.90 -16.61
C VAL A 176 1.50 1.29 -17.99
N ASP A 177 2.50 1.43 -18.86
CA ASP A 177 2.49 0.79 -20.18
C ASP A 177 3.45 -0.41 -20.16
N LEU A 178 2.98 -1.55 -20.65
CA LEU A 178 3.68 -2.83 -20.68
C LEU A 178 3.89 -3.27 -22.14
N ASP A 179 5.14 -3.50 -22.53
CA ASP A 179 5.50 -4.11 -23.81
C ASP A 179 5.57 -5.63 -23.65
N CYS A 180 4.74 -6.35 -24.41
CA CYS A 180 4.62 -7.79 -24.35
C CYS A 180 5.16 -8.42 -25.63
N LEU A 181 5.95 -9.49 -25.46
CA LEU A 181 6.58 -10.22 -26.56
C LEU A 181 6.19 -11.68 -26.49
N ARG A 182 5.41 -12.12 -27.48
CA ARG A 182 4.91 -13.50 -27.54
C ARG A 182 6.05 -14.52 -27.65
N ALA A 183 7.20 -14.13 -28.19
CA ALA A 183 8.38 -14.99 -28.30
C ALA A 183 8.98 -15.37 -26.94
N TRP A 184 8.77 -14.58 -25.88
CA TRP A 184 9.33 -14.85 -24.54
C TRP A 184 8.56 -15.93 -23.79
N ALA A 185 7.24 -15.93 -23.91
CA ALA A 185 6.36 -16.90 -23.28
C ALA A 185 5.06 -17.02 -24.08
N PRO A 186 5.02 -17.84 -25.15
CA PRO A 186 3.88 -17.90 -26.07
C PRO A 186 2.54 -18.20 -25.41
N HIS A 187 2.49 -19.14 -24.46
CA HIS A 187 1.25 -19.52 -23.78
C HIS A 187 0.79 -18.44 -22.78
N GLY A 188 1.74 -17.90 -22.01
CA GLY A 188 1.50 -16.78 -21.11
C GLY A 188 1.05 -15.51 -21.85
N ALA A 189 1.69 -15.17 -22.98
CA ALA A 189 1.34 -14.01 -23.79
C ALA A 189 -0.06 -14.15 -24.41
N ASP A 190 -0.39 -15.32 -24.96
CA ASP A 190 -1.74 -15.61 -25.46
C ASP A 190 -2.78 -15.46 -24.33
N ARG A 191 -2.52 -16.02 -23.15
CA ARG A 191 -3.42 -15.89 -21.99
C ARG A 191 -3.59 -14.43 -21.56
N PHE A 192 -2.49 -13.71 -21.35
CA PHE A 192 -2.52 -12.33 -20.89
C PHE A 192 -3.24 -11.42 -21.89
N PHE A 193 -2.99 -11.59 -23.19
CA PHE A 193 -3.69 -10.85 -24.24
C PHE A 193 -5.21 -11.05 -24.19
N ASN A 194 -5.68 -12.30 -24.04
CA ASN A 194 -7.12 -12.57 -23.92
C ASN A 194 -7.70 -11.95 -22.64
N LEU A 195 -7.05 -12.14 -21.49
CA LEU A 195 -7.50 -11.60 -20.20
C LEU A 195 -7.63 -10.07 -20.23
N VAL A 196 -6.65 -9.38 -20.80
CA VAL A 196 -6.73 -7.92 -20.98
C VAL A 196 -7.85 -7.55 -21.96
N THR A 197 -7.98 -8.27 -23.08
CA THR A 197 -8.99 -7.93 -24.10
C THR A 197 -10.43 -8.09 -23.60
N ILE A 198 -10.70 -9.08 -22.75
CA ILE A 198 -12.02 -9.28 -22.15
C ILE A 198 -12.25 -8.41 -20.89
N GLY A 199 -11.26 -7.60 -20.50
CA GLY A 199 -11.33 -6.71 -19.33
C GLY A 199 -11.28 -7.46 -18.00
N PHE A 200 -10.57 -8.58 -17.93
CA PHE A 200 -10.42 -9.37 -16.69
C PHE A 200 -9.68 -8.60 -15.58
N TYR A 201 -8.79 -7.67 -15.93
CA TYR A 201 -8.02 -6.91 -14.94
C TYR A 201 -8.70 -5.60 -14.53
N ASP A 202 -9.94 -5.35 -14.96
CA ASP A 202 -10.70 -4.18 -14.54
C ASP A 202 -11.16 -4.36 -13.08
N ASP A 203 -10.96 -3.32 -12.25
CA ASP A 203 -11.15 -3.38 -10.80
C ASP A 203 -10.33 -4.50 -10.11
N VAL A 204 -9.09 -4.77 -10.51
CA VAL A 204 -8.26 -5.82 -9.88
C VAL A 204 -7.19 -5.24 -8.94
N ALA A 205 -7.12 -5.77 -7.72
CA ALA A 205 -6.16 -5.31 -6.72
C ALA A 205 -4.74 -5.84 -6.94
N PHE A 206 -3.74 -4.99 -6.66
CA PHE A 206 -2.38 -5.41 -6.35
C PHE A 206 -2.32 -5.94 -4.91
N PHE A 207 -2.90 -7.12 -4.68
CA PHE A 207 -3.12 -7.64 -3.33
C PHE A 207 -1.83 -7.99 -2.57
N ARG A 208 -0.68 -8.11 -3.24
CA ARG A 208 0.59 -8.44 -2.58
C ARG A 208 1.73 -7.64 -3.16
N THR A 209 2.20 -6.64 -2.42
CA THR A 209 3.35 -5.82 -2.79
C THR A 209 4.44 -5.99 -1.74
N VAL A 210 5.59 -6.56 -2.13
CA VAL A 210 6.74 -6.77 -1.25
C VAL A 210 7.89 -5.88 -1.74
N SER A 211 8.22 -4.86 -0.95
CA SER A 211 9.31 -3.94 -1.25
C SER A 211 10.63 -4.70 -1.48
N GLY A 212 11.31 -4.38 -2.58
CA GLY A 212 12.55 -5.04 -2.99
C GLY A 212 12.37 -6.42 -3.62
N PHE A 213 11.15 -6.84 -3.91
CA PHE A 213 10.89 -8.11 -4.60
C PHE A 213 9.95 -7.93 -5.79
N MET A 214 8.63 -7.94 -5.57
CA MET A 214 7.63 -7.82 -6.63
C MET A 214 6.29 -7.28 -6.09
N THR A 215 5.41 -6.90 -7.01
CA THR A 215 3.98 -6.70 -6.75
C THR A 215 3.16 -7.71 -7.55
N GLN A 216 2.14 -8.31 -6.93
CA GLN A 216 1.34 -9.39 -7.48
C GLN A 216 -0.15 -9.01 -7.48
N PHE A 217 -0.82 -9.40 -8.55
CA PHE A 217 -2.24 -9.12 -8.85
C PHE A 217 -2.86 -10.30 -9.62
N GLY A 218 -4.14 -10.17 -10.00
CA GLY A 218 -4.79 -11.08 -10.93
C GLY A 218 -5.72 -12.13 -10.31
N ILE A 219 -6.14 -11.91 -9.06
CA ILE A 219 -7.40 -12.48 -8.55
C ILE A 219 -8.51 -11.48 -8.90
N HIS A 220 -9.53 -11.90 -9.66
CA HIS A 220 -10.60 -11.01 -10.08
C HIS A 220 -11.39 -10.49 -8.87
N GLY A 221 -11.78 -9.22 -8.88
CA GLY A 221 -12.53 -8.60 -7.79
C GLY A 221 -13.97 -9.10 -7.60
N ALA A 222 -14.47 -9.88 -8.56
CA ALA A 222 -15.80 -10.47 -8.58
C ALA A 222 -15.67 -11.99 -8.38
N PRO A 223 -16.26 -12.58 -7.31
CA PRO A 223 -16.07 -13.99 -6.98
C PRO A 223 -16.50 -14.98 -8.06
N ASP A 224 -17.57 -14.68 -8.78
CA ASP A 224 -18.08 -15.51 -9.87
C ASP A 224 -17.11 -15.58 -11.05
N VAL A 225 -16.46 -14.47 -11.38
CA VAL A 225 -15.39 -14.43 -12.38
C VAL A 225 -14.14 -15.13 -11.85
N ALA A 226 -13.69 -14.84 -10.61
CA ALA A 226 -12.53 -15.52 -10.03
C ALA A 226 -12.72 -17.04 -10.03
N LYS A 227 -13.93 -17.52 -9.70
CA LYS A 227 -14.26 -18.95 -9.69
C LYS A 227 -14.21 -19.58 -11.07
N ALA A 228 -14.72 -18.91 -12.10
CA ALA A 228 -14.70 -19.44 -13.47
C ALA A 228 -13.28 -19.69 -13.98
N TRP A 229 -12.31 -18.90 -13.51
CA TRP A 229 -10.91 -18.95 -13.96
C TRP A 229 -9.97 -19.73 -13.04
N GLN A 230 -10.43 -20.15 -11.86
CA GLN A 230 -9.61 -20.74 -10.81
C GLN A 230 -8.83 -21.98 -11.28
N ASP A 231 -9.45 -22.80 -12.14
CA ASP A 231 -8.90 -24.07 -12.63
C ASP A 231 -8.55 -24.00 -14.14
N ALA A 232 -8.51 -22.79 -14.71
CA ALA A 232 -8.28 -22.55 -16.14
C ALA A 232 -6.78 -22.52 -16.50
N HIS A 233 -6.09 -23.62 -16.22
CA HIS A 233 -4.64 -23.73 -16.39
C HIS A 233 -4.17 -23.58 -17.84
N ILE A 234 -2.93 -23.12 -18.02
CA ILE A 234 -2.27 -23.00 -19.32
C ILE A 234 -1.02 -23.89 -19.41
N PRO A 235 -0.59 -24.29 -20.62
CA PRO A 235 0.65 -25.05 -20.79
C PRO A 235 1.90 -24.25 -20.36
N PRO A 236 2.98 -24.92 -19.92
CA PRO A 236 4.22 -24.29 -19.51
C PRO A 236 4.96 -23.57 -20.65
N ASP A 237 5.60 -22.45 -20.30
CA ASP A 237 6.54 -21.73 -21.16
C ASP A 237 7.98 -21.98 -20.70
N GLN A 238 8.92 -22.05 -21.64
CA GLN A 238 10.34 -22.08 -21.30
C GLN A 238 10.82 -20.67 -20.92
N VAL A 239 11.68 -20.59 -19.90
CA VAL A 239 12.30 -19.32 -19.51
C VAL A 239 13.44 -19.02 -20.48
N VAL A 240 13.22 -18.05 -21.37
CA VAL A 240 14.23 -17.57 -22.33
C VAL A 240 14.73 -16.16 -22.02
N GLU A 241 14.10 -15.49 -21.05
CA GLU A 241 14.45 -14.16 -20.56
C GLU A 241 14.46 -14.15 -19.03
N SER A 242 15.33 -13.32 -18.45
CA SER A 242 15.47 -13.23 -16.99
C SER A 242 14.41 -12.32 -16.35
N ASN A 243 14.01 -12.62 -15.11
CA ASN A 243 13.12 -11.82 -14.27
C ASN A 243 13.81 -10.54 -13.75
N LEU A 244 14.21 -9.65 -14.64
CA LEU A 244 14.75 -8.32 -14.32
C LEU A 244 13.66 -7.37 -13.80
N ARG A 245 14.08 -6.26 -13.19
CA ARG A 245 13.17 -5.18 -12.77
C ARG A 245 12.29 -4.73 -13.94
N GLY A 246 10.99 -4.58 -13.67
CA GLY A 246 9.97 -4.23 -14.66
C GLY A 246 9.43 -5.42 -15.46
N ARG A 247 9.99 -6.62 -15.35
CA ARG A 247 9.45 -7.81 -16.02
C ARG A 247 8.17 -8.29 -15.34
N LEU A 248 7.18 -8.63 -16.15
CA LEU A 248 5.90 -9.21 -15.75
C LEU A 248 5.92 -10.71 -16.04
N SER A 249 5.62 -11.53 -15.03
CA SER A 249 5.58 -12.99 -15.14
C SER A 249 4.32 -13.53 -14.46
N PHE A 250 3.79 -14.65 -14.93
CA PHE A 250 2.67 -15.31 -14.24
C PHE A 250 3.13 -15.91 -12.92
N ALA A 251 2.29 -15.78 -11.89
CA ALA A 251 2.48 -16.50 -10.62
C ALA A 251 2.03 -17.96 -10.78
N GLN A 252 2.73 -18.86 -10.09
CA GLN A 252 2.40 -20.29 -10.04
C GLN A 252 2.39 -20.76 -8.59
N ALA A 253 1.53 -21.73 -8.29
CA ALA A 253 1.45 -22.39 -7.00
C ALA A 253 1.97 -23.83 -7.12
N GLY A 254 2.74 -24.29 -6.13
CA GLY A 254 3.28 -25.65 -6.08
C GLY A 254 4.80 -25.68 -5.89
N PRO A 255 5.36 -26.82 -5.41
CA PRO A 255 6.79 -27.01 -5.37
C PRO A 255 7.38 -26.88 -6.79
N PRO A 256 8.65 -26.45 -6.94
CA PRO A 256 9.28 -26.38 -8.26
C PRO A 256 9.14 -27.72 -8.98
N ALA A 257 8.93 -27.64 -10.30
CA ALA A 257 8.86 -28.79 -11.19
C ALA A 257 9.98 -29.80 -10.84
N MET A 258 9.62 -31.02 -10.45
CA MET A 258 10.59 -32.11 -10.38
C MET A 258 11.06 -32.43 -11.80
N PRO A 259 12.28 -32.97 -12.02
CA PRO A 259 12.71 -33.36 -13.35
C PRO A 259 11.68 -34.27 -14.04
N GLY A 260 11.09 -33.79 -15.15
CA GLY A 260 10.05 -34.50 -15.89
C GLY A 260 8.60 -34.27 -15.43
N HIS A 261 8.32 -33.39 -14.46
CA HIS A 261 6.96 -33.06 -14.00
C HIS A 261 6.76 -31.55 -13.93
N THR A 262 5.80 -31.00 -14.67
CA THR A 262 5.40 -29.60 -14.55
C THR A 262 4.38 -29.44 -13.42
N SER A 263 4.71 -28.61 -12.42
CA SER A 263 3.76 -28.10 -11.41
C SER A 263 3.18 -26.75 -11.84
N ASP A 264 3.23 -26.42 -13.13
CA ASP A 264 2.71 -25.18 -13.66
C ASP A 264 1.17 -25.13 -13.51
N GLN A 265 0.74 -24.41 -12.48
CA GLN A 265 -0.66 -24.13 -12.17
C GLN A 265 -1.05 -22.70 -12.59
N ARG A 266 -0.33 -22.06 -13.53
CA ARG A 266 -0.62 -20.69 -13.95
C ARG A 266 -2.05 -20.59 -14.50
N THR A 267 -2.78 -19.58 -14.02
CA THR A 267 -4.13 -19.25 -14.49
C THR A 267 -4.21 -17.78 -14.89
N THR A 268 -4.39 -16.88 -13.92
CA THR A 268 -4.67 -15.45 -14.16
C THR A 268 -3.80 -14.50 -13.33
N GLN A 269 -3.13 -15.01 -12.30
CA GLN A 269 -2.31 -14.19 -11.41
C GLN A 269 -0.95 -13.90 -12.03
N LEU A 270 -0.48 -12.65 -11.93
CA LEU A 270 0.84 -12.23 -12.38
C LEU A 270 1.51 -11.35 -11.33
N PHE A 271 2.82 -11.17 -11.49
CA PHE A 271 3.60 -10.23 -10.71
C PHE A 271 4.54 -9.40 -11.58
N ILE A 272 4.77 -8.16 -11.18
CA ILE A 272 5.77 -7.25 -11.77
C ILE A 272 6.96 -7.18 -10.81
N ASN A 273 8.14 -7.45 -11.34
CA ASN A 273 9.39 -7.37 -10.60
C ASN A 273 9.74 -5.91 -10.26
N VAL A 274 9.93 -5.59 -8.98
CA VAL A 274 10.42 -4.25 -8.55
C VAL A 274 11.93 -4.22 -8.34
N GLN A 275 12.60 -5.36 -8.46
CA GLN A 275 14.06 -5.50 -8.51
C GLN A 275 14.42 -6.66 -9.43
N ASP A 276 15.71 -6.85 -9.69
CA ASP A 276 16.20 -8.00 -10.43
C ASP A 276 16.04 -9.28 -9.58
N ASN A 277 15.26 -10.22 -10.10
CA ASN A 277 14.88 -11.46 -9.44
C ASN A 277 15.24 -12.69 -10.27
N GLY A 278 16.41 -12.70 -10.93
CA GLY A 278 16.88 -13.85 -11.73
C GLY A 278 16.90 -15.20 -10.99
N ARG A 279 16.84 -15.19 -9.64
CA ARG A 279 16.59 -16.39 -8.82
C ARG A 279 15.26 -17.11 -9.14
N LEU A 280 14.32 -16.46 -9.81
CA LEU A 280 13.04 -17.03 -10.24
C LEU A 280 13.16 -17.78 -11.57
N ASP A 281 14.18 -17.50 -12.38
CA ASP A 281 14.38 -18.12 -13.69
C ASP A 281 14.49 -19.66 -13.60
N PRO A 282 15.33 -20.25 -12.72
CA PRO A 282 15.40 -21.71 -12.59
C PRO A 282 14.14 -22.34 -11.98
N MET A 283 13.19 -21.53 -11.49
CA MET A 283 11.90 -22.00 -10.98
C MET A 283 10.81 -22.01 -12.07
N GLY A 284 11.11 -21.59 -13.30
CA GLY A 284 10.17 -21.63 -14.42
C GLY A 284 9.28 -20.39 -14.58
N PHE A 285 9.59 -19.28 -13.90
CA PHE A 285 8.82 -18.04 -14.07
C PHE A 285 9.23 -17.33 -15.37
N ALA A 286 8.54 -17.62 -16.47
CA ALA A 286 8.83 -17.02 -17.77
C ALA A 286 8.21 -15.60 -17.89
N PRO A 287 9.02 -14.55 -18.15
CA PRO A 287 8.50 -13.22 -18.43
C PRO A 287 7.65 -13.17 -19.70
N VAL A 288 6.53 -12.45 -19.64
CA VAL A 288 5.63 -12.21 -20.78
C VAL A 288 5.71 -10.77 -21.30
N CYS A 289 5.99 -9.81 -20.41
CA CYS A 289 6.04 -8.39 -20.74
C CYS A 289 7.11 -7.67 -19.91
N GLU A 290 7.35 -6.41 -20.25
CA GLU A 290 8.17 -5.47 -19.50
C GLU A 290 7.50 -4.11 -19.37
N VAL A 291 7.74 -3.41 -18.26
CA VAL A 291 7.29 -2.03 -18.07
C VAL A 291 8.05 -1.10 -19.02
N ALA A 292 7.35 -0.60 -20.04
CA ALA A 292 7.85 0.39 -20.98
C ALA A 292 7.74 1.82 -20.44
N ARG A 293 6.70 2.11 -19.65
CA ARG A 293 6.47 3.40 -18.99
C ARG A 293 5.79 3.17 -17.64
N GLY A 294 6.12 3.99 -16.64
CA GLY A 294 5.43 3.97 -15.35
C GLY A 294 6.08 3.08 -14.28
N MET A 295 7.38 2.79 -14.35
CA MET A 295 8.03 2.02 -13.28
C MET A 295 7.94 2.72 -11.91
N ALA A 296 8.01 4.06 -11.88
CA ALA A 296 7.81 4.84 -10.65
C ALA A 296 6.39 4.71 -10.09
N VAL A 297 5.38 4.46 -10.93
CA VAL A 297 4.01 4.17 -10.50
C VAL A 297 3.95 2.80 -9.81
N ILE A 298 4.63 1.80 -10.36
CA ILE A 298 4.76 0.48 -9.74
C ILE A 298 5.48 0.56 -8.39
N ASP A 299 6.55 1.37 -8.28
CA ASP A 299 7.26 1.57 -7.01
C ASP A 299 6.41 2.30 -5.95
N ALA A 300 5.44 3.12 -6.38
CA ALA A 300 4.55 3.88 -5.50
C ALA A 300 3.35 3.08 -4.99
N LEU A 301 3.13 1.86 -5.48
CA LEU A 301 2.05 0.99 -5.00
C LEU A 301 2.19 0.71 -3.51
N HIS A 302 1.08 0.72 -2.79
CA HIS A 302 1.03 0.49 -1.36
C HIS A 302 1.61 -0.88 -0.99
N SER A 303 2.68 -0.87 -0.20
CA SER A 303 3.37 -2.08 0.29
C SER A 303 3.19 -2.36 1.78
N GLY A 304 2.42 -1.53 2.50
CA GLY A 304 2.27 -1.62 3.97
C GLY A 304 1.64 -2.94 4.47
N TYR A 305 0.90 -3.65 3.60
CA TYR A 305 0.39 -4.99 3.91
C TYR A 305 1.39 -6.12 3.62
N GLY A 306 2.39 -5.89 2.76
CA GLY A 306 3.42 -6.88 2.43
C GLY A 306 2.82 -8.18 1.88
N ASN A 307 3.17 -9.31 2.53
CA ASN A 307 2.64 -10.63 2.19
C ASN A 307 1.30 -10.96 2.87
N ARG A 308 0.77 -10.13 3.79
CA ARG A 308 -0.40 -10.49 4.61
C ARG A 308 -1.61 -10.94 3.79
N PRO A 309 -2.03 -10.22 2.72
CA PRO A 309 -3.19 -10.65 1.95
C PRO A 309 -2.98 -11.97 1.19
N SER A 310 -1.73 -12.41 1.02
CA SER A 310 -1.45 -13.73 0.42
C SER A 310 -1.88 -14.89 1.31
N ASN A 311 -1.99 -14.69 2.61
CA ASN A 311 -2.52 -15.69 3.54
C ASN A 311 -4.05 -15.84 3.41
N ASP A 312 -4.70 -14.86 2.80
CA ASP A 312 -6.15 -14.79 2.64
C ASP A 312 -6.61 -15.09 1.22
N GLN A 313 -5.76 -15.67 0.35
CA GLN A 313 -6.09 -15.86 -1.08
C GLN A 313 -7.38 -16.63 -1.30
N THR A 314 -7.67 -17.66 -0.50
CA THR A 314 -8.96 -18.37 -0.57
C THR A 314 -10.12 -17.42 -0.30
N THR A 315 -10.03 -16.61 0.76
CA THR A 315 -11.03 -15.58 1.08
C THR A 315 -11.15 -14.52 -0.01
N ILE A 316 -10.03 -14.11 -0.63
CA ILE A 316 -10.03 -13.15 -1.74
C ILE A 316 -10.74 -13.76 -2.96
N GLN A 317 -10.53 -15.06 -3.25
CA GLN A 317 -11.24 -15.73 -4.34
C GLN A 317 -12.74 -15.86 -4.08
N GLU A 318 -13.14 -16.12 -2.83
CA GLU A 318 -14.55 -16.31 -2.43
C GLU A 318 -15.33 -15.00 -2.26
N GLN A 319 -14.69 -13.94 -1.77
CA GLN A 319 -15.34 -12.67 -1.41
C GLN A 319 -14.91 -11.48 -2.28
N GLY A 320 -13.84 -11.63 -3.06
CA GLY A 320 -13.37 -10.62 -4.01
C GLY A 320 -13.02 -9.28 -3.36
N ASN A 321 -13.30 -8.20 -4.08
CA ASN A 321 -12.97 -6.86 -3.65
C ASN A 321 -13.78 -6.36 -2.45
N VAL A 322 -14.95 -6.96 -2.18
CA VAL A 322 -15.71 -6.61 -0.98
C VAL A 322 -14.89 -6.90 0.28
N TYR A 323 -14.21 -8.05 0.29
CA TYR A 323 -13.29 -8.41 1.37
C TYR A 323 -12.05 -7.51 1.38
N LEU A 324 -11.38 -7.35 0.22
CA LEU A 324 -10.15 -6.55 0.13
C LEU A 324 -10.35 -5.10 0.56
N ARG A 325 -11.44 -4.46 0.13
CA ARG A 325 -11.74 -3.06 0.51
C ARG A 325 -12.05 -2.90 1.99
N ARG A 326 -12.67 -3.90 2.60
CA ARG A 326 -12.98 -3.90 4.03
C ARG A 326 -11.74 -4.14 4.90
N THR A 327 -10.89 -5.09 4.50
CA THR A 327 -9.78 -5.58 5.33
C THR A 327 -8.45 -4.90 5.01
N TYR A 328 -8.26 -4.47 3.76
CA TYR A 328 -7.03 -3.89 3.22
C TYR A 328 -7.33 -2.63 2.39
N PRO A 329 -7.92 -1.59 2.99
CA PRO A 329 -8.47 -0.45 2.25
C PRO A 329 -7.42 0.35 1.46
N GLU A 330 -6.15 0.31 1.85
CA GLU A 330 -5.09 1.09 1.20
C GLU A 330 -4.55 0.44 -0.08
N LEU A 331 -4.96 -0.79 -0.41
CA LEU A 331 -4.51 -1.48 -1.62
C LEU A 331 -4.73 -0.62 -2.86
N ASP A 332 -3.80 -0.73 -3.79
CA ASP A 332 -3.92 -0.13 -5.11
C ASP A 332 -4.57 -1.11 -6.08
N TYR A 333 -5.22 -0.55 -7.10
CA TYR A 333 -6.01 -1.30 -8.06
C TYR A 333 -5.63 -0.91 -9.47
N ILE A 334 -5.69 -1.89 -10.37
CA ILE A 334 -5.88 -1.67 -11.79
C ILE A 334 -7.34 -1.24 -11.95
N ILE A 335 -7.54 0.03 -12.29
CA ILE A 335 -8.86 0.58 -12.61
C ILE A 335 -9.33 -0.05 -13.92
N ARG A 336 -8.43 -0.09 -14.91
CA ARG A 336 -8.70 -0.63 -16.24
C ARG A 336 -7.43 -1.15 -16.91
N ALA A 337 -7.54 -2.26 -17.63
CA ALA A 337 -6.46 -2.78 -18.48
C ALA A 337 -6.89 -2.87 -19.94
N GLN A 338 -6.08 -2.34 -20.86
CA GLN A 338 -6.42 -2.31 -22.29
C GLN A 338 -5.20 -2.57 -23.18
N VAL A 339 -5.40 -3.30 -24.27
CA VAL A 339 -4.42 -3.35 -25.37
C VAL A 339 -4.50 -2.02 -26.13
N ILE A 340 -3.43 -1.24 -26.10
CA ILE A 340 -3.35 0.08 -26.76
C ILE A 340 -2.57 0.04 -28.08
N PHE A 341 -1.83 -1.04 -28.33
CA PHE A 341 -1.16 -1.31 -29.60
C PHE A 341 -1.00 -2.82 -29.80
N ALA A 342 -1.12 -3.27 -31.05
CA ALA A 342 -0.90 -4.64 -31.46
C ALA A 342 -0.17 -4.64 -32.80
N SER A 343 0.93 -5.39 -32.90
CA SER A 343 1.53 -5.67 -34.20
C SER A 343 0.57 -6.49 -35.07
N PRO A 344 0.64 -6.38 -36.41
CA PRO A 344 -0.18 -7.18 -37.32
C PRO A 344 0.04 -8.70 -37.16
#